data_AF-A0A943ITM0-F1
#
_entry.id   AF-A0A943ITM0-F1
#
_cell.length_a   1.000
_cell.length_b   1.000
_cell.length_c   1.000
_cell.angle_alpha   90.00
_cell.angle_beta   90.00
_cell.angle_gamma   90.00
#
_symmetry.space_group_name_H-M   'P 1'
#
loop_
_entity.id
_entity.type
_entity.pdbx_description
1 polymer ?
#
loop_
_entity_poly.entity_id
_entity_poly.type
_entity_poly.pdbx_seq_one_letter_code
_entity_poly.pdbx_strand_id
1 'polypeptide(L)' 'MRFHVIWRKSHEPEEAYRDFFETNDIYEAKDFAMRLAFDETNLVCVRDEKRDEIVRDFDAEVYR' A
#
# COMPACT_ATOMS: atom_id res chain seq x y z
N MET A 1 -5.00 10.36 3.73
CA MET A 1 -5.01 9.77 5.10
C MET A 1 -3.55 9.49 5.50
N ARG A 2 -3.21 8.72 6.55
CA ARG A 2 -1.81 8.36 6.82
C ARG A 2 -1.29 7.30 5.84
N PHE A 3 -2.05 6.24 5.63
CA PHE A 3 -1.67 5.10 4.82
C PHE A 3 -2.41 5.13 3.49
N HIS A 4 -1.64 5.06 2.40
CA HIS A 4 -2.13 5.07 1.04
C HIS A 4 -1.78 3.74 0.38
N VAL A 5 -2.80 2.95 0.05
CA VAL A 5 -2.64 1.73 -0.74
C VAL A 5 -2.63 2.15 -2.20
N ILE A 6 -1.46 2.06 -2.82
CA ILE A 6 -1.25 2.38 -4.23
C ILE A 6 -0.95 1.11 -5.00
N TRP A 7 -1.30 1.09 -6.28
CA TRP A 7 -1.05 -0.08 -7.12
C TRP A 7 -0.87 0.31 -8.58
N ARG A 8 -0.27 -0.61 -9.33
CA ARG A 8 -0.24 -0.60 -10.80
C ARG A 8 -0.32 -2.03 -11.32
N LYS A 9 -0.57 -2.20 -12.61
CA LYS A 9 -0.35 -3.48 -13.28
C LYS A 9 1.15 -3.69 -13.54
N SER A 10 1.61 -4.93 -13.50
CA SER A 10 3.03 -5.29 -13.68
C SER A 10 3.60 -4.87 -15.04
N HIS A 11 2.77 -4.83 -16.08
CA HIS A 11 3.14 -4.39 -17.43
C HIS A 11 3.07 -2.87 -17.63
N GLU A 12 2.49 -2.12 -16.69
CA GLU A 12 2.45 -0.65 -16.74
C GLU A 12 3.81 -0.08 -16.29
N PRO A 13 4.17 1.15 -16.71
CA PRO A 13 5.39 1.80 -16.23
C PRO A 13 5.35 2.05 -14.72
N GLU A 14 6.51 2.26 -14.10
CA GLU A 14 6.59 2.55 -12.65
C GLU A 14 5.84 3.82 -12.25
N GLU A 15 5.71 4.79 -13.15
CA GLU A 15 4.97 6.04 -12.90
C GLU A 15 3.45 5.84 -12.84
N ALA A 16 2.93 4.67 -13.23
CA ALA A 16 1.50 4.39 -13.31
C ALA A 16 0.85 3.96 -11.97
N TYR A 17 1.58 4.08 -10.85
CA TYR A 17 0.96 3.88 -9.55
C TYR A 17 -0.21 4.83 -9.36
N ARG A 18 -1.33 4.26 -8.92
CA ARG A 18 -2.59 4.97 -8.66
C ARG A 18 -3.11 4.59 -7.29
N ASP A 19 -3.75 5.55 -6.63
CA ASP A 19 -4.42 5.32 -5.35
C ASP A 19 -5.59 4.35 -5.52
N PHE A 20 -5.70 3.41 -4.58
CA PHE A 20 -6.82 2.48 -4.46
C PHE A 20 -7.64 2.74 -3.20
N PHE A 21 -6.95 2.93 -2.08
CA PHE A 21 -7.58 3.06 -0.77
C PHE A 21 -6.70 3.87 0.18
N GLU A 22 -7.34 4.66 1.05
CA GLU A 22 -6.68 5.52 2.02
C GLU A 22 -7.28 5.32 3.41
N THR A 23 -6.43 5.16 4.43
CA THR A 23 -6.88 5.00 5.82
C THR A 23 -5.81 5.49 6.82
N ASN A 24 -6.22 5.69 8.07
CA ASN A 24 -5.28 5.94 9.17
C ASN A 24 -4.91 4.65 9.93
N ASP A 25 -5.56 3.53 9.64
CA ASP A 25 -5.33 2.23 10.27
C ASP A 25 -4.39 1.36 9.41
N ILE A 26 -3.26 0.96 9.97
CA ILE A 26 -2.26 0.14 9.28
C ILE A 26 -2.80 -1.26 8.96
N TYR A 27 -3.65 -1.83 9.81
CA TYR A 27 -4.17 -3.18 9.64
C TYR A 27 -5.24 -3.21 8.55
N GLU A 28 -6.04 -2.15 8.46
CA GLU A 28 -6.97 -1.98 7.35
C GLU A 28 -6.21 -1.81 6.03
N ALA A 29 -5.14 -0.99 6.01
CA ALA A 29 -4.28 -0.85 4.83
C ALA A 29 -3.65 -2.18 4.40
N LYS A 30 -3.17 -2.99 5.36
CA LYS A 30 -2.64 -4.34 5.15
C LYS A 30 -3.67 -5.25 4.49
N ASP A 31 -4.89 -5.29 5.03
CA ASP A 31 -5.98 -6.13 4.53
C ASP A 31 -6.34 -5.81 3.07
N PHE A 32 -6.48 -4.52 2.74
CA PHE A 32 -6.77 -4.11 1.37
C PHE A 32 -5.59 -4.35 0.42
N ALA A 33 -4.36 -4.06 0.85
CA ALA A 33 -3.17 -4.32 0.06
C ALA A 33 -3.01 -5.82 -0.26
N MET A 34 -3.24 -6.70 0.72
CA MET A 34 -3.19 -8.15 0.52
C MET A 34 -4.28 -8.64 -0.44
N ARG A 35 -5.51 -8.14 -0.32
CA ARG A 35 -6.60 -8.48 -1.24
C ARG A 35 -6.30 -8.02 -2.67
N LEU A 36 -5.70 -6.83 -2.82
CA LEU A 36 -5.36 -6.29 -4.13
C LEU A 36 -4.18 -7.03 -4.78
N ALA A 37 -3.21 -7.47 -3.97
CA ALA A 37 -2.07 -8.27 -4.41
C ALA A 37 -2.43 -9.72 -4.75
N PHE A 38 -3.65 -10.17 -4.45
CA PHE A 38 -4.14 -11.50 -4.82
C PHE A 38 -4.23 -11.68 -6.34
N ASP A 39 -4.48 -10.60 -7.09
CA ASP A 39 -4.31 -10.60 -8.54
C ASP A 39 -2.82 -10.52 -8.86
N GLU A 40 -2.26 -11.59 -9.42
CA GLU A 40 -0.83 -11.74 -9.74
C GLU A 40 -0.30 -10.66 -10.69
N THR A 41 -1.17 -9.95 -11.40
CA THR A 41 -0.78 -8.85 -12.29
C THR A 41 -0.66 -7.52 -11.56
N ASN A 42 -1.08 -7.42 -10.30
CA ASN A 42 -1.00 -6.19 -9.51
C ASN A 42 0.33 -6.11 -8.75
N LEU A 43 0.98 -4.96 -8.87
CA LEU A 43 2.05 -4.53 -7.98
C LEU A 43 1.46 -3.53 -7.00
N VAL A 44 1.47 -3.88 -5.72
CA VAL A 44 0.82 -3.12 -4.65
C VAL A 44 1.86 -2.61 -3.68
N CYS A 45 1.71 -1.38 -3.23
CA CYS A 45 2.54 -0.76 -2.20
C CYS A 45 1.64 -0.02 -1.21
N VAL A 46 2.10 0.08 0.04
CA VAL A 46 1.46 0.94 1.04
C VAL A 46 2.42 2.04 1.42
N ARG A 47 2.05 3.30 1.21
CA ARG A 47 2.84 4.48 1.58
C ARG A 47 2.36 5.04 2.89
N ASP A 48 3.28 5.33 3.81
CA ASP A 48 3.04 6.09 5.03
C ASP A 48 3.37 7.56 4.76
N GLU A 49 2.36 8.37 4.46
CA GLU A 49 2.49 9.81 4.16
C GLU A 49 3.07 10.60 5.35
N LYS A 50 2.91 10.10 6.58
CA LYS A 50 3.48 10.79 7.76
C LYS A 50 5.00 10.62 7.83
N ARG A 51 5.53 9.53 7.27
CA ARG A 51 6.97 9.21 7.28
C ARG A 51 7.63 9.40 5.93
N ASP A 52 6.82 9.61 4.89
CA ASP A 52 7.24 9.66 3.49
C ASP A 52 7.99 8.40 3.04
N GLU A 53 7.51 7.23 3.48
CA GLU A 53 8.16 5.93 3.23
C GLU A 53 7.15 4.86 2.81
N ILE A 54 7.62 3.82 2.10
CA ILE A 54 6.83 2.61 1.84
C ILE A 54 6.89 1.70 3.06
N VAL A 55 5.73 1.25 3.52
CA VAL A 55 5.59 0.27 4.59
C VAL A 55 6.18 -1.06 4.11
N ARG A 56 7.24 -1.52 4.80
CA ARG A 56 7.89 -2.82 4.54
C ARG A 56 7.45 -3.91 5.51
N ASP A 57 7.16 -3.51 6.75
CA ASP A 57 6.69 -4.39 7.81
C ASP A 57 5.47 -3.75 8.47
N PHE A 58 4.33 -4.40 8.32
CA PHE A 58 3.06 -3.93 8.87
C PHE A 58 2.97 -4.10 10.39
N ASP A 59 3.80 -4.96 10.97
CA ASP A 59 3.78 -5.32 12.39
C ASP A 59 4.89 -4.61 13.20
N ALA A 60 5.62 -3.69 12.55
CA ALA A 60 6.67 -2.89 13.15
C ALA A 60 6.14 -2.05 14.34
N GLU A 61 6.96 -1.88 15.38
CA GLU A 61 6.58 -1.19 16.64
C GLU A 61 6.01 0.22 16.43
N VAL A 62 6.45 0.86 15.35
CA VAL A 62 6.03 2.20 14.93
C VAL A 62 4.56 2.32 14.49
N TYR A 63 3.90 1.18 14.30
CA TYR A 63 2.50 1.05 13.92
C TYR A 63 1.63 0.40 15.02
N ARG A 64 2.22 0.13 16.19
CA ARG A 64 1.49 -0.30 17.39
C ARG A 64 0.93 0.87 18.19
#